data_AF-A0A523J3J8-F1
#
_entry.id   AF-A0A523J3J8-F1
#
_cell.length_a   1.000
_cell.length_b   1.000
_cell.length_c   1.000
_cell.angle_alpha   90.00
_cell.angle_beta   90.00
_cell.angle_gamma   90.00
#
_symmetry.space_group_name_H-M   'P 1'
#
loop_
_entity.id
_entity.type
_entity.pdbx_description
1 polymer ?
#
loop_
_entity_poly.entity_id
_entity_poly.type
_entity_poly.pdbx_seq_one_letter_code
_entity_poly.pdbx_strand_id
1 'polypeptide(L)'
;MKWIILLSLFSIEAGAKSWNYRNNPHWQIDKNYEYRLSKLPKSGELKTYPWTGNYWPHMDGGITYRWNLKGVKDSSKYWDYPLHDMKNMTGVDLNTLSPAEKYDLYLGNLNWDTVKSERNYSKINTQIKSSPQYDPKYKIDDWAGICNAWSESTITFDNPKPVMITGKLGHRIPFGASDIKGLLASMLDMDKVSPEKTIGERCFDDLDALWAQVKAGKLSEDEFYGVSERGECGDVNAGAFHVVLTNQIGLLNHGFMIDVDRGSQVWNQPVYSYSIERMKQLPERTHDRAAKGTEKVVYVHVKVHYVKEMHQSWFSKIPHKGFGIKDYEYLLELDKDDNIIGGTWSSYERPDYAWLRDSRKWKGPFAPLKKIYTASTRQSGPGINNRPYIDGEKPKWPAIARYKKWAKRAPPKKNYVWPNITLLRKWKKMTFKKGPNPFKLVYYKGKWPNPIKADLKFLKIVEQGNFGAAKKMIDAGARINVVTKDKRNALSIAAGRRDDRMVKLLLANGAEFSIEAQDAKGRTPLMVALKSRGKANNRLLKIVKELISVGPALEIKDNQGNNVLFYAEKYNNSPLDSNMYQMIKSYKRIWD
;
A
#
# COMPACT_ATOMS: atom_id res chain seq x y z
N MET A 1 -45.15 35.67 -28.10
CA MET A 1 -44.14 36.38 -28.91
C MET A 1 -42.95 35.46 -29.13
N LYS A 2 -42.57 35.28 -30.39
CA LYS A 2 -41.45 34.45 -30.88
C LYS A 2 -40.11 34.96 -30.36
N TRP A 3 -39.18 34.06 -30.05
CA TRP A 3 -37.76 34.26 -30.36
C TRP A 3 -37.19 32.94 -30.88
N ILE A 4 -36.95 32.91 -32.19
CA ILE A 4 -36.16 31.93 -32.91
C ILE A 4 -34.71 32.44 -32.81
N ILE A 5 -33.80 31.65 -32.26
CA ILE A 5 -32.36 31.88 -32.40
C ILE A 5 -31.80 30.64 -33.10
N LEU A 6 -31.40 30.83 -34.36
CA LEU A 6 -30.58 29.91 -35.13
C LEU A 6 -29.26 29.70 -34.39
N LEU A 7 -28.96 28.46 -34.00
CA LEU A 7 -27.62 28.05 -33.59
C LEU A 7 -26.97 27.30 -34.73
N SER A 8 -26.01 27.99 -35.35
CA SER A 8 -25.06 27.47 -36.34
C SER A 8 -24.34 26.22 -35.81
N LEU A 9 -24.34 25.17 -36.63
CA LEU A 9 -23.58 23.94 -36.46
C LEU A 9 -22.08 24.24 -36.35
N PHE A 10 -21.51 24.11 -35.15
CA PHE A 10 -20.12 23.73 -34.98
C PHE A 10 -20.10 22.38 -34.25
N SER A 11 -19.95 21.32 -35.04
CA SER A 11 -19.68 19.97 -34.55
C SER A 11 -18.30 19.95 -33.89
N ILE A 12 -18.26 19.91 -32.56
CA ILE A 12 -17.07 19.50 -31.82
C ILE A 12 -17.23 18.02 -31.54
N GLU A 13 -16.53 17.19 -32.32
CA GLU A 13 -16.36 15.76 -32.06
C GLU A 13 -15.82 15.57 -30.64
N ALA A 14 -16.59 14.89 -29.79
CA ALA A 14 -16.09 14.31 -28.55
C ALA A 14 -15.21 13.10 -28.91
N GLY A 15 -14.00 13.39 -29.42
CA GLY A 15 -13.11 12.42 -30.05
C GLY A 15 -12.30 11.56 -29.08
N ALA A 16 -12.20 10.27 -29.41
CA ALA A 16 -11.11 9.31 -29.16
C ALA A 16 -10.27 9.43 -27.86
N LYS A 17 -10.30 8.40 -26.98
CA LYS A 17 -9.47 8.32 -25.76
C LYS A 17 -8.02 7.88 -26.03
N SER A 18 -7.29 8.58 -26.90
CA SER A 18 -5.82 8.48 -26.92
C SER A 18 -5.25 8.94 -25.57
N TRP A 19 -4.12 8.39 -25.10
CA TRP A 19 -3.48 8.93 -23.89
C TRP A 19 -3.21 10.43 -24.05
N ASN A 20 -3.55 11.21 -23.04
CA ASN A 20 -3.33 12.66 -23.05
C ASN A 20 -1.87 12.99 -22.69
N TYR A 21 -1.50 14.27 -22.69
CA TYR A 21 -0.13 14.70 -22.35
C TYR A 21 0.39 14.10 -21.03
N ARG A 22 -0.47 13.96 -20.02
CA ARG A 22 -0.14 13.47 -18.68
C ARG A 22 -0.07 11.95 -18.56
N ASN A 23 -0.55 11.24 -19.58
CA ASN A 23 -0.49 9.79 -19.69
C ASN A 23 0.43 9.30 -20.81
N ASN A 24 1.09 10.20 -21.54
CA ASN A 24 1.95 9.80 -22.64
C ASN A 24 3.36 9.43 -22.11
N PRO A 25 3.79 8.15 -22.20
CA PRO A 25 5.10 7.74 -21.70
C PRO A 25 6.27 8.45 -22.40
N HIS A 26 6.06 8.91 -23.64
CA HIS A 26 7.10 9.56 -24.46
C HIS A 26 7.53 10.90 -23.82
N TRP A 27 6.57 11.67 -23.34
CA TRP A 27 6.82 12.97 -22.73
C TRP A 27 7.07 12.87 -21.22
N GLN A 28 6.35 11.97 -20.56
CA GLN A 28 6.38 11.88 -19.10
C GLN A 28 7.54 11.04 -18.57
N ILE A 29 7.99 10.03 -19.31
CA ILE A 29 8.96 9.05 -18.81
C ILE A 29 10.22 9.04 -19.66
N ASP A 30 10.14 8.55 -20.89
CA ASP A 30 11.29 8.47 -21.78
C ASP A 30 10.82 8.38 -23.24
N LYS A 31 11.32 9.31 -24.06
CA LYS A 31 11.03 9.36 -25.49
C LYS A 31 11.55 8.16 -26.27
N ASN A 32 12.51 7.42 -25.72
CA ASN A 32 13.21 6.32 -26.38
C ASN A 32 12.61 4.94 -26.07
N TYR A 33 11.47 4.87 -25.40
CA TYR A 33 10.78 3.61 -25.18
C TYR A 33 10.37 2.94 -26.49
N GLU A 34 10.32 1.61 -26.47
CA GLU A 34 9.75 0.81 -27.55
C GLU A 34 8.22 0.78 -27.39
N TYR A 35 7.52 1.00 -28.50
CA TYR A 35 6.05 1.07 -28.55
C TYR A 35 5.45 -0.06 -29.39
N ARG A 36 6.25 -0.74 -30.22
CA ARG A 36 5.76 -1.83 -31.07
C ARG A 36 5.49 -3.06 -30.23
N LEU A 37 4.23 -3.49 -30.20
CA LEU A 37 3.81 -4.61 -29.36
C LEU A 37 4.62 -5.89 -29.66
N SER A 38 4.91 -6.14 -30.93
CA SER A 38 5.72 -7.27 -31.41
C SER A 38 7.16 -7.31 -30.88
N LYS A 39 7.71 -6.18 -30.45
CA LYS A 39 9.08 -6.09 -29.90
C LYS A 39 9.13 -6.07 -28.38
N LEU A 40 7.99 -5.90 -27.72
CA LEU A 40 7.92 -5.82 -26.26
C LEU A 40 7.95 -7.23 -25.64
N PRO A 41 8.73 -7.47 -24.57
CA PRO A 41 8.77 -8.77 -23.92
C PRO A 41 7.43 -9.12 -23.28
N LYS A 42 7.03 -10.40 -23.36
CA LYS A 42 5.79 -10.90 -22.75
C LYS A 42 5.91 -11.18 -21.24
N SER A 43 7.13 -11.18 -20.73
CA SER A 43 7.42 -11.26 -19.30
C SER A 43 8.74 -10.54 -19.03
N GLY A 44 8.94 -10.15 -17.77
CA GLY A 44 10.19 -9.58 -17.30
C GLY A 44 10.27 -9.69 -15.79
N GLU A 45 11.49 -9.83 -15.28
CA GLU A 45 11.76 -9.89 -13.84
C GLU A 45 13.11 -9.22 -13.56
N LEU A 46 13.16 -8.43 -12.49
CA LEU A 46 14.39 -7.77 -12.09
C LEU A 46 15.45 -8.78 -11.65
N LYS A 47 16.67 -8.61 -12.15
CA LYS A 47 17.86 -9.40 -11.75
C LYS A 47 18.15 -9.31 -10.26
N THR A 48 17.78 -8.19 -9.63
CA THR A 48 17.92 -7.99 -8.19
C THR A 48 16.57 -7.60 -7.63
N TYR A 49 16.09 -8.40 -6.68
CA TYR A 49 14.78 -8.19 -6.08
C TYR A 49 14.84 -6.97 -5.17
N PRO A 50 13.86 -6.06 -5.25
CA PRO A 50 13.73 -4.99 -4.28
C PRO A 50 13.50 -5.62 -2.90
N TRP A 51 14.10 -5.05 -1.88
CA TRP A 51 13.97 -5.59 -0.53
C TRP A 51 12.65 -5.20 0.11
N THR A 52 12.12 -6.06 0.99
CA THR A 52 10.91 -5.75 1.77
C THR A 52 11.25 -4.87 2.98
N GLY A 53 10.29 -4.08 3.43
CA GLY A 53 10.44 -3.22 4.61
C GLY A 53 9.11 -2.71 5.11
N ASN A 54 9.13 -1.79 6.05
CA ASN A 54 7.94 -1.19 6.64
C ASN A 54 7.80 0.25 6.12
N TYR A 55 6.57 0.74 6.01
CA TYR A 55 6.26 2.11 5.59
C TYR A 55 6.44 3.16 6.71
N TRP A 56 6.88 2.73 7.90
CA TRP A 56 7.09 3.55 9.11
C TRP A 56 5.86 4.40 9.48
N PRO A 57 4.79 3.75 9.97
CA PRO A 57 3.55 4.41 10.31
C PRO A 57 3.76 5.61 11.24
N HIS A 58 3.07 6.71 10.95
CA HIS A 58 3.07 7.88 11.80
C HIS A 58 2.46 7.60 13.18
N MET A 59 1.48 6.69 13.25
CA MET A 59 0.89 6.24 14.51
C MET A 59 1.86 5.52 15.44
N ASP A 60 2.96 4.97 14.89
CA ASP A 60 4.05 4.34 15.64
C ASP A 60 5.20 5.33 15.93
N GLY A 61 5.10 6.57 15.44
CA GLY A 61 6.15 7.58 15.55
C GLY A 61 7.23 7.48 14.46
N GLY A 62 6.93 6.85 13.33
CA GLY A 62 7.85 6.71 12.20
C GLY A 62 9.15 6.03 12.60
N ILE A 63 10.30 6.58 12.20
CA ILE A 63 11.60 6.00 12.55
C ILE A 63 12.02 6.19 14.02
N THR A 64 11.15 6.78 14.87
CA THR A 64 11.34 6.81 16.34
C THR A 64 10.74 5.60 17.04
N TYR A 65 10.07 4.71 16.31
CA TYR A 65 9.53 3.47 16.81
C TYR A 65 10.65 2.50 17.23
N ARG A 66 10.66 2.11 18.51
CA ARG A 66 11.64 1.15 19.08
C ARG A 66 11.23 -0.31 18.77
N TRP A 67 11.20 -0.66 17.49
CA TRP A 67 10.70 -1.93 16.95
C TRP A 67 11.34 -3.22 17.52
N ASN A 68 12.52 -3.12 18.15
CA ASN A 68 13.25 -4.26 18.70
C ASN A 68 13.13 -4.39 20.23
N LEU A 69 12.22 -3.64 20.87
CA LEU A 69 11.89 -3.86 22.28
C LEU A 69 11.22 -5.23 22.47
N LYS A 70 11.65 -5.97 23.49
CA LYS A 70 11.13 -7.31 23.81
C LYS A 70 10.35 -7.32 25.11
N GLY A 71 9.36 -8.21 25.20
CA GLY A 71 8.61 -8.47 26.44
C GLY A 71 7.71 -7.31 26.89
N VAL A 72 7.42 -6.36 26.00
CA VAL A 72 6.61 -5.19 26.29
C VAL A 72 5.13 -5.51 26.04
N LYS A 73 4.31 -5.48 27.10
CA LYS A 73 2.84 -5.66 27.01
C LYS A 73 2.10 -4.38 26.63
N ASP A 74 2.65 -3.23 27.00
CA ASP A 74 2.07 -1.91 26.73
C ASP A 74 2.68 -1.35 25.44
N SER A 75 1.91 -1.37 24.35
CA SER A 75 2.37 -0.91 23.04
C SER A 75 2.81 0.55 23.04
N SER A 76 2.34 1.38 23.98
CA SER A 76 2.78 2.77 24.07
C SER A 76 4.28 2.90 24.34
N LYS A 77 4.92 1.92 24.98
CA LYS A 77 6.35 1.96 25.31
C LYS A 77 7.28 1.95 24.09
N TYR A 78 6.77 1.59 22.91
CA TYR A 78 7.55 1.61 21.70
C TYR A 78 7.77 3.03 21.14
N TRP A 79 6.94 4.00 21.54
CA TRP A 79 7.02 5.41 21.10
C TRP A 79 6.97 6.44 22.24
N ASP A 80 6.29 6.13 23.36
CA ASP A 80 6.26 6.89 24.60
C ASP A 80 7.38 6.45 25.54
N TYR A 81 8.58 6.93 25.24
CA TYR A 81 9.79 6.75 26.04
C TYR A 81 10.50 8.09 26.30
N PRO A 82 11.10 8.27 27.50
CA PRO A 82 11.93 9.43 27.80
C PRO A 82 13.23 9.38 27.00
N LEU A 83 13.72 10.55 26.59
CA LEU A 83 15.03 10.67 25.96
C LEU A 83 16.11 10.63 27.05
N HIS A 84 17.11 9.76 26.87
CA HIS A 84 18.23 9.63 27.81
C HIS A 84 19.21 10.80 27.70
N ASP A 85 19.96 11.09 28.77
CA ASP A 85 21.16 11.93 28.68
C ASP A 85 22.23 11.17 27.90
N MET A 86 22.53 11.63 26.68
CA MET A 86 23.55 11.02 25.83
C MET A 86 24.95 10.97 26.45
N LYS A 87 25.24 11.84 27.44
CA LYS A 87 26.53 11.83 28.16
C LYS A 87 26.60 10.68 29.17
N ASN A 88 25.47 10.13 29.58
CA ASN A 88 25.37 9.03 30.53
C ASN A 88 24.34 8.00 30.05
N MET A 89 24.75 7.20 29.08
CA MET A 89 23.94 6.12 28.52
C MET A 89 24.25 4.76 29.20
N THR A 90 24.86 4.81 30.39
CA THR A 90 25.20 3.62 31.20
C THR A 90 23.96 2.79 31.48
N GLY A 91 24.00 1.49 31.19
CA GLY A 91 22.87 0.58 31.41
C GLY A 91 21.77 0.62 30.34
N VAL A 92 21.90 1.48 29.32
CA VAL A 92 20.96 1.50 28.18
C VAL A 92 21.34 0.40 27.20
N ASP A 93 20.38 -0.48 26.86
CA ASP A 93 20.54 -1.45 25.79
C ASP A 93 20.39 -0.76 24.42
N LEU A 94 21.51 -0.56 23.73
CA LEU A 94 21.55 0.09 22.42
C LEU A 94 20.84 -0.73 21.32
N ASN A 95 20.61 -2.03 21.51
CA ASN A 95 19.85 -2.85 20.55
C ASN A 95 18.38 -2.42 20.46
N THR A 96 17.84 -1.88 21.56
CA THR A 96 16.42 -1.53 21.69
C THR A 96 16.09 -0.12 21.23
N LEU A 97 17.11 0.72 21.01
CA LEU A 97 16.91 2.08 20.52
C LEU A 97 16.32 2.09 19.11
N SER A 98 15.53 3.12 18.83
CA SER A 98 14.92 3.33 17.52
C SER A 98 15.98 3.72 16.47
N PRO A 99 15.67 3.59 15.17
CA PRO A 99 16.56 4.02 14.10
C PRO A 99 17.01 5.49 14.27
N ALA A 100 16.08 6.40 14.61
CA ALA A 100 16.37 7.81 14.85
C ALA A 100 17.31 8.02 16.04
N GLU A 101 17.09 7.32 17.15
CA GLU A 101 17.96 7.42 18.33
C GLU A 101 19.38 6.94 18.03
N LYS A 102 19.50 5.79 17.35
CA LYS A 102 20.80 5.27 16.92
C LYS A 102 21.51 6.24 15.99
N TYR A 103 20.77 6.92 15.11
CA TYR A 103 21.33 7.91 14.20
C TYR A 103 21.82 9.16 14.92
N ASP A 104 21.02 9.74 15.84
CA ASP A 104 21.45 10.88 16.65
C ASP A 104 22.69 10.52 17.49
N LEU A 105 22.73 9.32 18.09
CA LEU A 105 23.92 8.82 18.81
C LEU A 105 25.14 8.69 17.90
N TYR A 106 24.94 8.18 16.68
CA TYR A 106 26.01 8.06 15.69
C TYR A 106 26.59 9.44 15.33
N LEU A 107 25.73 10.45 15.16
CA LEU A 107 26.13 11.81 14.88
C LEU A 107 26.76 12.53 16.08
N GLY A 108 26.58 12.01 17.29
CA GLY A 108 26.90 12.70 18.54
C GLY A 108 26.00 13.90 18.79
N ASN A 109 24.74 13.82 18.33
CA ASN A 109 23.76 14.87 18.49
C ASN A 109 23.11 14.83 19.88
N LEU A 110 23.72 15.55 20.83
CA LEU A 110 23.30 15.58 22.23
C LEU A 110 21.86 16.09 22.47
N ASN A 111 21.22 16.67 21.45
CA ASN A 111 19.88 17.23 21.55
C ASN A 111 18.78 16.31 21.01
N TRP A 112 19.11 15.15 20.46
CA TRP A 112 18.14 14.23 19.84
C TRP A 112 17.30 14.91 18.73
N ASP A 113 17.93 15.70 17.86
CA ASP A 113 17.17 16.51 16.88
C ASP A 113 16.46 15.65 15.84
N THR A 114 17.05 14.52 15.40
CA THR A 114 16.37 13.60 14.47
C THR A 114 15.13 13.00 15.13
N VAL A 115 15.24 12.54 16.38
CA VAL A 115 14.09 12.00 17.13
C VAL A 115 13.01 13.06 17.31
N LYS A 116 13.36 14.28 17.73
CA LYS A 116 12.40 15.36 17.95
C LYS A 116 11.72 15.79 16.65
N SER A 117 12.48 15.90 15.56
CA SER A 117 11.95 16.25 14.25
C SER A 117 10.95 15.20 13.77
N GLU A 118 11.32 13.92 13.85
CA GLU A 118 10.47 12.83 13.41
C GLU A 118 9.19 12.72 14.26
N ARG A 119 9.28 12.87 15.59
CA ARG A 119 8.10 12.87 16.46
C ARG A 119 7.13 14.02 16.16
N ASN A 120 7.66 15.18 15.76
CA ASN A 120 6.85 16.32 15.34
C ASN A 120 6.24 16.14 13.94
N TYR A 121 6.96 15.47 13.04
CA TYR A 121 6.51 15.19 11.68
C TYR A 121 5.37 14.17 11.69
N SER A 122 5.59 13.01 12.32
CA SER A 122 4.60 11.93 12.50
C SER A 122 3.41 12.29 13.39
N LYS A 123 3.46 13.42 14.10
CA LYS A 123 2.46 13.84 15.10
C LYS A 123 2.33 12.92 16.31
N ILE A 124 3.25 11.97 16.50
CA ILE A 124 3.23 11.08 17.67
C ILE A 124 3.39 11.82 19.00
N ASN A 125 3.94 13.04 18.99
CA ASN A 125 3.96 13.92 20.15
C ASN A 125 2.57 14.28 20.71
N THR A 126 1.50 14.06 19.94
CA THR A 126 0.11 14.17 20.41
C THR A 126 -0.32 12.98 21.27
N GLN A 127 0.37 11.84 21.17
CA GLN A 127 0.08 10.60 21.90
C GLN A 127 0.99 10.40 23.12
N ILE A 128 2.14 11.08 23.16
CA ILE A 128 3.13 10.99 24.24
C ILE A 128 2.65 11.81 25.43
N LYS A 129 2.33 11.18 26.57
CA LYS A 129 1.71 11.86 27.74
C LYS A 129 2.58 12.97 28.33
N SER A 130 3.89 12.83 28.25
CA SER A 130 4.86 13.81 28.75
C SER A 130 5.11 14.98 27.79
N SER A 131 4.57 14.92 26.57
CA SER A 131 4.74 15.94 25.54
C SER A 131 3.84 17.15 25.80
N PRO A 132 4.31 18.39 25.59
CA PRO A 132 3.46 19.57 25.64
C PRO A 132 2.40 19.61 24.52
N GLN A 133 2.53 18.75 23.49
CA GLN A 133 1.57 18.61 22.40
C GLN A 133 0.53 17.50 22.66
N TYR A 134 0.57 16.84 23.82
CA TYR A 134 -0.32 15.72 24.13
C TYR A 134 -1.79 16.13 23.99
N ASP A 135 -2.51 15.41 23.14
CA ASP A 135 -3.94 15.57 22.90
C ASP A 135 -4.57 14.19 22.71
N PRO A 136 -5.23 13.63 23.74
CA PRO A 136 -5.84 12.30 23.66
C PRO A 136 -7.02 12.22 22.70
N LYS A 137 -7.50 13.34 22.15
CA LYS A 137 -8.56 13.38 21.14
C LYS A 137 -8.00 13.39 19.72
N TYR A 138 -6.74 13.80 19.54
CA TYR A 138 -6.11 13.81 18.24
C TYR A 138 -5.87 12.37 17.78
N LYS A 139 -6.35 12.05 16.57
CA LYS A 139 -6.13 10.75 15.94
C LYS A 139 -5.13 10.91 14.82
N ILE A 140 -4.10 10.07 14.83
CA ILE A 140 -3.17 9.93 13.72
C ILE A 140 -3.76 8.89 12.79
N ASP A 141 -3.85 9.21 11.50
CA ASP A 141 -4.33 8.28 10.49
C ASP A 141 -3.42 7.05 10.45
N ASP A 142 -4.01 5.86 10.47
CA ASP A 142 -3.30 4.58 10.58
C ASP A 142 -2.51 4.24 9.32
N TRP A 143 -3.01 4.63 8.15
CA TRP A 143 -2.35 4.48 6.86
C TRP A 143 -1.24 5.50 6.63
N ALA A 144 -1.17 6.59 7.40
CA ALA A 144 -0.20 7.64 7.19
C ALA A 144 1.21 7.17 7.56
N GLY A 145 2.16 7.37 6.65
CA GLY A 145 3.56 7.03 6.82
C GLY A 145 4.37 7.48 5.61
N ILE A 146 5.52 6.86 5.41
CA ILE A 146 6.46 7.20 4.32
C ILE A 146 6.50 6.07 3.26
N CYS A 147 5.34 5.52 2.89
CA CYS A 147 5.24 4.40 1.93
C CYS A 147 5.88 4.75 0.57
N ASN A 148 5.74 6.00 0.11
CA ASN A 148 6.39 6.54 -1.09
C ASN A 148 7.92 6.43 -1.01
N ALA A 149 8.51 6.80 0.13
CA ALA A 149 9.95 6.84 0.28
C ALA A 149 10.52 5.45 0.61
N TRP A 150 9.77 4.63 1.34
CA TRP A 150 10.10 3.23 1.55
C TRP A 150 10.14 2.49 0.22
N SER A 151 9.06 2.52 -0.58
CA SER A 151 8.99 1.81 -1.86
C SER A 151 10.13 2.19 -2.80
N GLU A 152 10.45 3.47 -2.93
CA GLU A 152 11.60 3.92 -3.73
C GLU A 152 12.94 3.43 -3.17
N SER A 153 13.11 3.44 -1.84
CA SER A 153 14.36 2.99 -1.24
C SER A 153 14.65 1.51 -1.54
N THR A 154 13.60 0.69 -1.75
CA THR A 154 13.73 -0.74 -2.08
C THR A 154 14.40 -1.00 -3.43
N ILE A 155 14.16 -0.12 -4.41
CA ILE A 155 14.73 -0.23 -5.77
C ILE A 155 16.03 0.56 -5.91
N THR A 156 16.22 1.60 -5.09
CA THR A 156 17.35 2.53 -5.19
C THR A 156 18.60 2.01 -4.50
N PHE A 157 18.43 1.26 -3.40
CA PHE A 157 19.53 0.82 -2.54
C PHE A 157 19.56 -0.70 -2.43
N ASP A 158 20.77 -1.27 -2.44
CA ASP A 158 20.98 -2.67 -2.06
C ASP A 158 20.44 -2.96 -0.65
N ASN A 159 19.93 -4.18 -0.43
CA ASN A 159 19.35 -4.62 0.84
C ASN A 159 20.40 -4.55 1.98
N PRO A 160 20.25 -3.65 2.97
CA PRO A 160 21.27 -3.44 3.99
C PRO A 160 21.34 -4.61 4.98
N LYS A 161 22.56 -4.93 5.43
CA LYS A 161 22.88 -5.89 6.50
C LYS A 161 23.08 -5.23 7.86
N PRO A 162 22.84 -5.93 8.98
CA PRO A 162 23.23 -5.45 10.30
C PRO A 162 24.67 -4.98 10.32
N VAL A 163 24.95 -3.89 11.01
CA VAL A 163 26.31 -3.35 11.11
C VAL A 163 26.55 -2.71 12.48
N MET A 164 27.76 -2.92 12.99
CA MET A 164 28.29 -2.19 14.14
C MET A 164 29.09 -0.98 13.66
N ILE A 165 28.71 0.23 14.06
CA ILE A 165 29.39 1.46 13.69
C ILE A 165 29.83 2.22 14.94
N THR A 166 31.06 2.72 14.94
CA THR A 166 31.51 3.66 15.98
C THR A 166 30.98 5.06 15.69
N GLY A 167 30.13 5.59 16.57
CA GLY A 167 29.60 6.96 16.49
C GLY A 167 30.65 8.02 16.87
N LYS A 168 30.33 9.29 16.62
CA LYS A 168 31.23 10.41 16.97
C LYS A 168 31.57 10.45 18.46
N LEU A 169 30.67 9.95 19.30
CA LEU A 169 30.90 9.90 20.74
C LEU A 169 31.86 8.78 21.18
N GLY A 170 32.28 7.91 20.27
CA GLY A 170 33.14 6.76 20.52
C GLY A 170 32.39 5.47 20.89
N HIS A 171 31.07 5.52 21.01
CA HIS A 171 30.23 4.35 21.27
C HIS A 171 30.14 3.46 20.03
N ARG A 172 30.19 2.14 20.22
CA ARG A 172 29.85 1.16 19.19
C ARG A 172 28.32 1.00 19.18
N ILE A 173 27.69 1.35 18.07
CA ILE A 173 26.23 1.42 17.93
C ILE A 173 25.78 0.30 16.99
N PRO A 174 24.86 -0.58 17.42
CA PRO A 174 24.30 -1.64 16.59
C PRO A 174 23.14 -1.12 15.73
N PHE A 175 23.31 -1.16 14.41
CA PHE A 175 22.21 -0.92 13.47
C PHE A 175 21.75 -2.26 12.90
N GLY A 176 20.48 -2.62 13.12
CA GLY A 176 19.82 -3.71 12.41
C GLY A 176 19.52 -3.31 10.96
N ALA A 177 19.21 -4.30 10.11
CA ALA A 177 18.83 -4.05 8.72
C ALA A 177 17.66 -3.07 8.61
N SER A 178 16.61 -3.25 9.42
CA SER A 178 15.47 -2.33 9.43
C SER A 178 15.82 -0.93 9.94
N ASP A 179 16.79 -0.75 10.84
CA ASP A 179 17.21 0.60 11.23
C ASP A 179 17.73 1.37 10.00
N ILE A 180 18.55 0.72 9.20
CA ILE A 180 19.15 1.33 8.01
C ILE A 180 18.08 1.56 6.93
N LYS A 181 17.18 0.60 6.72
CA LYS A 181 16.04 0.76 5.78
C LYS A 181 15.16 1.96 6.16
N GLY A 182 14.86 2.14 7.44
CA GLY A 182 14.09 3.30 7.91
C GLY A 182 14.80 4.62 7.68
N LEU A 183 16.10 4.68 8.02
CA LEU A 183 16.89 5.89 7.78
C LEU A 183 17.02 6.23 6.29
N LEU A 184 17.11 5.24 5.40
CA LEU A 184 17.11 5.45 3.95
C LEU A 184 15.76 5.98 3.47
N ALA A 185 14.64 5.40 3.93
CA ALA A 185 13.31 5.88 3.60
C ALA A 185 13.11 7.34 4.09
N SER A 186 13.45 7.65 5.34
CA SER A 186 13.35 9.03 5.86
C SER A 186 14.25 10.02 5.12
N MET A 187 15.44 9.58 4.67
CA MET A 187 16.31 10.43 3.84
C MET A 187 15.64 10.80 2.51
N LEU A 188 15.00 9.83 1.84
CA LEU A 188 14.30 10.05 0.58
C LEU A 188 13.04 10.90 0.75
N ASP A 189 12.29 10.70 1.83
CA ASP A 189 11.10 11.49 2.16
C ASP A 189 11.47 12.96 2.41
N MET A 190 12.58 13.20 3.11
CA MET A 190 13.07 14.55 3.40
C MET A 190 13.62 15.29 2.18
N ASP A 191 13.98 14.60 1.10
CA ASP A 191 14.52 15.26 -0.09
C ASP A 191 13.45 16.17 -0.75
N LYS A 192 12.16 15.94 -0.49
CA LYS A 192 11.01 16.74 -1.01
C LYS A 192 11.03 16.97 -2.53
N VAL A 193 11.84 16.21 -3.27
CA VAL A 193 11.85 16.25 -4.73
C VAL A 193 10.64 15.45 -5.19
N SER A 194 9.69 16.13 -5.82
CA SER A 194 8.56 15.48 -6.51
C SER A 194 9.08 14.37 -7.45
N PRO A 195 8.31 13.31 -7.70
CA PRO A 195 8.68 12.32 -8.71
C PRO A 195 9.09 13.02 -10.01
N GLU A 196 10.24 12.66 -10.55
CA GLU A 196 10.79 13.32 -11.75
C GLU A 196 9.97 12.94 -13.00
N LYS A 197 9.31 11.78 -12.97
CA LYS A 197 8.60 11.17 -14.09
C LYS A 197 7.36 10.44 -13.58
N THR A 198 6.18 10.84 -14.05
CA THR A 198 4.89 10.25 -13.62
C THR A 198 3.93 10.11 -14.80
N ILE A 199 3.25 8.98 -14.90
CA ILE A 199 2.06 8.82 -15.74
C ILE A 199 0.83 8.59 -14.87
N GLY A 200 -0.31 9.08 -15.32
CA GLY A 200 -1.55 9.07 -14.55
C GLY A 200 -1.64 10.24 -13.58
N GLU A 201 -2.85 10.52 -13.12
CA GLU A 201 -3.12 11.58 -12.14
C GLU A 201 -4.03 11.09 -11.04
N ARG A 202 -3.93 11.76 -9.89
CA ARG A 202 -4.82 11.48 -8.78
C ARG A 202 -6.19 12.09 -9.02
N CYS A 203 -7.23 11.27 -8.89
CA CYS A 203 -8.58 11.77 -8.71
C CYS A 203 -8.70 12.43 -7.33
N PHE A 204 -8.94 13.74 -7.29
CA PHE A 204 -9.15 14.47 -6.03
C PHE A 204 -10.62 14.44 -5.56
N ASP A 205 -11.50 13.83 -6.34
CA ASP A 205 -12.85 13.56 -5.90
C ASP A 205 -12.84 12.44 -4.86
N ASP A 206 -13.65 12.61 -3.82
CA ASP A 206 -13.89 11.56 -2.83
C ASP A 206 -14.78 10.49 -3.48
N LEU A 207 -14.15 9.60 -4.25
CA LEU A 207 -14.83 8.51 -4.94
C LEU A 207 -15.60 7.62 -3.96
N ASP A 208 -15.13 7.50 -2.72
CA ASP A 208 -15.84 6.77 -1.66
C ASP A 208 -17.12 7.50 -1.22
N ALA A 209 -17.09 8.81 -1.06
CA ALA A 209 -18.27 9.62 -0.75
C ALA A 209 -19.23 9.74 -1.94
N LEU A 210 -18.72 9.84 -3.17
CA LEU A 210 -19.54 9.79 -4.38
C LEU A 210 -20.20 8.42 -4.52
N TRP A 211 -19.45 7.34 -4.29
CA TRP A 211 -20.00 5.99 -4.27
C TRP A 211 -20.98 5.79 -3.11
N ALA A 212 -20.79 6.46 -1.97
CA ALA A 212 -21.78 6.50 -0.90
C ALA A 212 -23.07 7.24 -1.32
N GLN A 213 -22.96 8.29 -2.15
CA GLN A 213 -24.12 8.95 -2.76
C GLN A 213 -24.82 8.05 -3.79
N VAL A 214 -24.07 7.25 -4.55
CA VAL A 214 -24.64 6.19 -5.41
C VAL A 214 -25.43 5.19 -4.57
N LYS A 215 -24.84 4.71 -3.47
CA LYS A 215 -25.51 3.80 -2.52
C LYS A 215 -26.74 4.41 -1.88
N ALA A 216 -26.74 5.72 -1.64
CA ALA A 216 -27.88 6.46 -1.10
C ALA A 216 -28.95 6.78 -2.15
N GLY A 217 -28.77 6.38 -3.42
CA GLY A 217 -29.67 6.68 -4.53
C GLY A 217 -29.70 8.15 -4.93
N LYS A 218 -28.72 8.94 -4.47
CA LYS A 218 -28.61 10.38 -4.71
C LYS A 218 -27.78 10.72 -5.95
N LEU A 219 -27.02 9.75 -6.44
CA LEU A 219 -26.20 9.81 -7.65
C LEU A 219 -26.43 8.50 -8.42
N SER A 220 -26.54 8.54 -9.75
CA SER A 220 -26.60 7.30 -10.54
C SER A 220 -25.21 6.69 -10.73
N GLU A 221 -25.15 5.38 -11.00
CA GLU A 221 -23.89 4.70 -11.33
C GLU A 221 -23.24 5.33 -12.58
N ASP A 222 -24.03 5.70 -13.58
CA ASP A 222 -23.53 6.34 -14.81
C ASP A 222 -22.93 7.73 -14.52
N GLU A 223 -23.51 8.51 -13.60
CA GLU A 223 -22.94 9.79 -13.16
C GLU A 223 -21.65 9.59 -12.36
N PHE A 224 -21.58 8.56 -11.51
CA PHE A 224 -20.34 8.21 -10.80
C PHE A 224 -19.23 7.77 -11.76
N TYR A 225 -19.53 6.87 -12.69
CA TYR A 225 -18.54 6.42 -13.67
C TYR A 225 -18.13 7.55 -14.61
N GLY A 226 -19.08 8.41 -14.99
CA GLY A 226 -18.82 9.63 -15.73
C GLY A 226 -17.83 10.55 -14.99
N VAL A 227 -17.93 10.65 -13.66
CA VAL A 227 -17.00 11.40 -12.79
C VAL A 227 -15.64 10.70 -12.68
N SER A 228 -15.62 9.39 -12.41
CA SER A 228 -14.40 8.58 -12.27
C SER A 228 -13.61 8.42 -13.58
N GLU A 229 -14.24 8.66 -14.72
CA GLU A 229 -13.62 8.59 -16.05
C GLU A 229 -13.33 9.98 -16.66
N ARG A 230 -13.52 11.08 -15.92
CA ARG A 230 -13.14 12.44 -16.37
C ARG A 230 -11.63 12.52 -16.51
N GLY A 231 -11.14 13.40 -17.38
CA GLY A 231 -9.70 13.61 -17.58
C GLY A 231 -8.92 13.99 -16.30
N GLU A 232 -9.58 14.58 -15.31
CA GLU A 232 -9.03 14.94 -13.99
C GLU A 232 -9.04 13.78 -12.96
N CYS A 233 -9.77 12.70 -13.26
CA CYS A 233 -9.76 11.41 -12.57
C CYS A 233 -9.30 10.30 -13.52
N GLY A 234 -8.54 10.69 -14.55
CA GLY A 234 -8.02 9.78 -15.55
C GLY A 234 -6.89 8.97 -14.96
N ASP A 235 -7.23 7.81 -14.40
CA ASP A 235 -6.32 6.72 -14.05
C ASP A 235 -5.32 6.49 -15.21
N VAL A 236 -4.16 5.90 -14.92
CA VAL A 236 -3.14 5.60 -15.93
C VAL A 236 -3.77 5.02 -17.20
N ASN A 237 -3.50 5.56 -18.39
CA ASN A 237 -3.98 4.92 -19.63
C ASN A 237 -3.42 3.49 -19.75
N ALA A 238 -4.26 2.50 -20.09
CA ALA A 238 -3.82 1.10 -20.08
C ALA A 238 -2.69 0.79 -21.07
N GLY A 239 -2.71 1.43 -22.25
CA GLY A 239 -1.61 1.35 -23.20
C GLY A 239 -0.33 1.97 -22.66
N ALA A 240 -0.45 3.13 -22.00
CA ALA A 240 0.69 3.79 -21.38
C ALA A 240 1.30 2.95 -20.25
N PHE A 241 0.46 2.34 -19.41
CA PHE A 241 0.89 1.38 -18.39
C PHE A 241 1.67 0.23 -19.01
N HIS A 242 1.14 -0.38 -20.09
CA HIS A 242 1.78 -1.50 -20.76
C HIS A 242 3.16 -1.12 -21.31
N VAL A 243 3.26 0.04 -21.95
CA VAL A 243 4.54 0.57 -22.46
C VAL A 243 5.53 0.78 -21.31
N VAL A 244 5.13 1.43 -20.22
CA VAL A 244 6.02 1.64 -19.06
C VAL A 244 6.46 0.31 -18.46
N LEU A 245 5.53 -0.60 -18.19
CA LEU A 245 5.78 -1.89 -17.57
C LEU A 245 6.80 -2.73 -18.35
N THR A 246 6.56 -2.90 -19.64
CA THR A 246 7.37 -3.74 -20.53
C THR A 246 8.75 -3.15 -20.80
N ASN A 247 8.85 -1.82 -20.95
CA ASN A 247 10.15 -1.15 -21.10
C ASN A 247 10.96 -1.19 -19.81
N GLN A 248 10.39 -0.77 -18.68
CA GLN A 248 11.11 -0.67 -17.41
C GLN A 248 11.60 -2.03 -16.92
N ILE A 249 10.69 -3.00 -16.80
CA ILE A 249 11.04 -4.31 -16.27
C ILE A 249 11.65 -5.20 -17.36
N GLY A 250 10.99 -5.29 -18.53
CA GLY A 250 11.35 -6.25 -19.57
C GLY A 250 12.62 -5.89 -20.36
N LEU A 251 12.85 -4.60 -20.65
CA LEU A 251 13.97 -4.16 -21.47
C LEU A 251 15.09 -3.50 -20.66
N LEU A 252 14.75 -2.68 -19.67
CA LEU A 252 15.72 -1.88 -18.91
C LEU A 252 16.18 -2.53 -17.60
N ASN A 253 15.50 -3.59 -17.15
CA ASN A 253 15.76 -4.24 -15.87
C ASN A 253 15.78 -3.23 -14.70
N HIS A 254 14.77 -2.36 -14.66
CA HIS A 254 14.64 -1.30 -13.68
C HIS A 254 13.21 -1.23 -13.12
N GLY A 255 13.10 -1.20 -11.78
CA GLY A 255 11.81 -1.16 -11.09
C GLY A 255 11.15 0.21 -11.14
N PHE A 256 9.84 0.27 -10.90
CA PHE A 256 9.10 1.52 -10.78
C PHE A 256 7.97 1.37 -9.77
N MET A 257 7.41 2.50 -9.34
CA MET A 257 6.36 2.51 -8.31
C MET A 257 5.00 2.65 -8.97
N ILE A 258 4.03 1.93 -8.42
CA ILE A 258 2.62 2.10 -8.73
C ILE A 258 1.84 2.35 -7.45
N ASP A 259 0.78 3.14 -7.55
CA ASP A 259 -0.28 3.12 -6.53
C ASP A 259 -1.17 1.91 -6.81
N VAL A 260 -1.22 0.96 -5.88
CA VAL A 260 -1.99 -0.29 -6.05
C VAL A 260 -3.43 -0.17 -5.56
N ASP A 261 -3.78 0.95 -4.94
CA ASP A 261 -5.11 1.28 -4.44
C ASP A 261 -5.74 2.37 -5.34
N ARG A 262 -7.08 2.35 -5.45
CA ARG A 262 -7.90 3.34 -6.18
C ARG A 262 -8.66 4.29 -5.24
N GLY A 263 -8.49 4.11 -3.94
CA GLY A 263 -9.21 4.84 -2.90
C GLY A 263 -8.56 6.17 -2.52
N SER A 264 -9.10 6.79 -1.48
CA SER A 264 -8.54 8.03 -0.92
C SER A 264 -7.17 7.87 -0.25
N GLN A 265 -6.75 6.64 0.03
CA GLN A 265 -5.42 6.32 0.56
C GLN A 265 -4.41 6.11 -0.58
N VAL A 266 -3.13 6.32 -0.29
CA VAL A 266 -2.04 6.13 -1.26
C VAL A 266 -1.14 5.01 -0.79
N TRP A 267 -1.01 3.97 -1.60
CA TRP A 267 -0.16 2.81 -1.32
C TRP A 267 0.83 2.59 -2.45
N ASN A 268 2.00 3.22 -2.32
CA ASN A 268 3.09 3.09 -3.28
C ASN A 268 3.80 1.75 -3.12
N GLN A 269 3.79 0.93 -4.17
CA GLN A 269 4.47 -0.36 -4.17
C GLN A 269 5.44 -0.47 -5.34
N PRO A 270 6.64 -1.05 -5.12
CA PRO A 270 7.62 -1.22 -6.18
C PRO A 270 7.31 -2.49 -6.98
N VAL A 271 7.16 -2.32 -8.30
CA VAL A 271 6.98 -3.41 -9.26
C VAL A 271 8.35 -4.02 -9.59
N TYR A 272 8.43 -5.35 -9.57
CA TYR A 272 9.68 -6.07 -9.88
C TYR A 272 9.54 -7.15 -10.95
N SER A 273 8.32 -7.56 -11.28
CA SER A 273 8.10 -8.59 -12.30
C SER A 273 6.71 -8.49 -12.92
N TYR A 274 6.57 -8.98 -14.15
CA TYR A 274 5.29 -9.20 -14.78
C TYR A 274 5.30 -10.43 -15.71
N SER A 275 4.13 -11.02 -15.89
CA SER A 275 3.87 -12.06 -16.88
C SER A 275 2.56 -11.81 -17.61
N ILE A 276 2.60 -11.76 -18.95
CA ILE A 276 1.39 -11.71 -19.76
C ILE A 276 0.87 -13.14 -19.91
N GLU A 277 -0.22 -13.43 -19.20
CA GLU A 277 -0.85 -14.75 -19.17
C GLU A 277 -1.66 -15.03 -20.43
N ARG A 278 -2.32 -13.99 -20.96
CA ARG A 278 -3.10 -14.09 -22.20
C ARG A 278 -2.95 -12.81 -23.02
N MET A 279 -2.76 -12.98 -24.32
CA MET A 279 -2.76 -11.89 -25.29
C MET A 279 -3.48 -12.36 -26.55
N LYS A 280 -4.50 -11.64 -26.99
CA LYS A 280 -5.32 -12.03 -28.14
C LYS A 280 -5.81 -10.81 -28.92
N GLN A 281 -5.54 -10.78 -30.22
CA GLN A 281 -6.15 -9.80 -31.11
C GLN A 281 -7.67 -10.05 -31.21
N LEU A 282 -8.45 -8.98 -31.05
CA LEU A 282 -9.90 -9.03 -31.16
C LEU A 282 -10.34 -8.99 -32.64
N PRO A 283 -11.48 -9.61 -32.98
CA PRO A 283 -12.00 -9.58 -34.36
C PRO A 283 -12.47 -8.18 -34.77
N GLU A 284 -12.96 -7.40 -33.80
CA GLU A 284 -13.25 -5.99 -33.99
C GLU A 284 -11.94 -5.20 -34.09
N ARG A 285 -11.81 -4.41 -35.16
CA ARG A 285 -10.62 -3.59 -35.42
C ARG A 285 -10.55 -2.34 -34.54
N THR A 286 -11.67 -1.91 -33.97
CA THR A 286 -11.80 -0.70 -33.16
C THR A 286 -13.05 -0.76 -32.27
N HIS A 287 -13.19 0.18 -31.34
CA HIS A 287 -14.37 0.40 -30.51
C HIS A 287 -14.67 1.91 -30.39
N ASP A 288 -15.87 2.28 -29.96
CA ASP A 288 -16.37 3.67 -29.91
C ASP A 288 -15.50 4.66 -29.11
N ARG A 289 -14.58 4.14 -28.29
CA ARG A 289 -13.67 4.92 -27.42
C ARG A 289 -12.19 4.84 -27.83
N ALA A 290 -11.86 4.10 -28.89
CA ALA A 290 -10.48 3.85 -29.27
C ALA A 290 -9.76 5.14 -29.67
N ALA A 291 -8.44 5.17 -29.47
CA ALA A 291 -7.58 6.24 -29.93
C ALA A 291 -7.73 6.46 -31.44
N LYS A 292 -7.65 7.72 -31.88
CA LYS A 292 -7.68 8.07 -33.30
C LYS A 292 -6.49 7.41 -33.99
N GLY A 293 -6.74 6.67 -35.07
CA GLY A 293 -5.72 5.91 -35.79
C GLY A 293 -5.58 4.45 -35.34
N THR A 294 -6.47 3.96 -34.45
CA THR A 294 -6.51 2.54 -34.08
C THR A 294 -6.96 1.69 -35.27
N GLU A 295 -6.12 0.73 -35.64
CA GLU A 295 -6.36 -0.25 -36.71
C GLU A 295 -6.54 -1.66 -36.17
N LYS A 296 -5.98 -1.95 -34.98
CA LYS A 296 -6.08 -3.25 -34.31
C LYS A 296 -6.28 -3.05 -32.81
N VAL A 297 -7.06 -3.95 -32.22
CA VAL A 297 -7.25 -4.01 -30.77
C VAL A 297 -6.77 -5.36 -30.25
N VAL A 298 -5.96 -5.36 -29.21
CA VAL A 298 -5.40 -6.56 -28.58
C VAL A 298 -5.80 -6.61 -27.11
N TYR A 299 -6.52 -7.66 -26.71
CA TYR A 299 -6.77 -7.94 -25.30
C TYR A 299 -5.51 -8.49 -24.63
N VAL A 300 -5.24 -8.04 -23.41
CA VAL A 300 -4.12 -8.43 -22.55
C VAL A 300 -4.65 -8.75 -21.16
N HIS A 301 -4.24 -9.90 -20.62
CA HIS A 301 -4.30 -10.25 -19.19
C HIS A 301 -2.88 -10.40 -18.69
N VAL A 302 -2.48 -9.54 -17.76
CA VAL A 302 -1.14 -9.51 -17.18
C VAL A 302 -1.20 -9.68 -15.67
N LYS A 303 -0.25 -10.44 -15.12
CA LYS A 303 0.06 -10.48 -13.69
C LYS A 303 1.24 -9.57 -13.43
N VAL A 304 1.09 -8.69 -12.45
CA VAL A 304 2.13 -7.76 -12.01
C VAL A 304 2.51 -8.10 -10.59
N HIS A 305 3.79 -8.33 -10.37
CA HIS A 305 4.36 -8.70 -9.08
C HIS A 305 5.03 -7.47 -8.45
N TYR A 306 4.68 -7.23 -7.18
CA TYR A 306 5.16 -6.08 -6.41
C TYR A 306 5.61 -6.51 -5.01
N VAL A 307 6.42 -5.67 -4.37
CA VAL A 307 6.84 -5.88 -2.97
C VAL A 307 5.80 -5.29 -2.03
N LYS A 308 5.52 -5.98 -0.92
CA LYS A 308 4.61 -5.53 0.14
C LYS A 308 5.38 -5.14 1.38
N GLU A 309 4.71 -4.37 2.24
CA GLU A 309 5.19 -4.05 3.56
C GLU A 309 5.38 -5.33 4.40
N MET A 310 6.45 -5.33 5.18
CA MET A 310 6.80 -6.37 6.13
C MET A 310 7.22 -5.74 7.45
N HIS A 311 7.02 -6.47 8.55
CA HIS A 311 7.53 -6.05 9.86
C HIS A 311 9.05 -5.89 9.85
N GLN A 312 9.53 -5.02 10.72
CA GLN A 312 10.93 -4.75 10.92
C GLN A 312 11.66 -6.03 11.34
N SER A 313 12.89 -6.18 10.87
CA SER A 313 13.75 -7.30 11.23
C SER A 313 15.16 -6.81 11.49
N TRP A 314 15.81 -7.47 12.43
CA TRP A 314 17.24 -7.29 12.60
C TRP A 314 17.98 -7.70 11.35
N PHE A 315 17.59 -8.79 10.69
CA PHE A 315 18.35 -9.36 9.57
C PHE A 315 17.76 -8.98 8.21
N SER A 316 18.60 -9.01 7.16
CA SER A 316 18.25 -8.64 5.78
C SER A 316 17.39 -9.65 5.04
N LYS A 317 16.69 -10.56 5.74
CA LYS A 317 15.92 -11.61 5.09
C LYS A 317 14.84 -10.99 4.21
N ILE A 318 14.68 -11.54 3.01
CA ILE A 318 13.58 -11.21 2.09
C ILE A 318 12.55 -12.34 2.23
N PRO A 319 11.48 -12.16 3.01
CA PRO A 319 10.49 -13.20 3.22
C PRO A 319 9.56 -13.33 2.01
N HIS A 320 9.21 -14.57 1.63
CA HIS A 320 8.25 -14.82 0.55
C HIS A 320 6.89 -14.12 0.73
N LYS A 321 6.49 -13.87 1.99
CA LYS A 321 5.24 -13.15 2.33
C LYS A 321 5.27 -11.67 1.95
N GLY A 322 6.44 -11.09 1.73
CA GLY A 322 6.62 -9.69 1.34
C GLY A 322 6.46 -9.43 -0.14
N PHE A 323 5.83 -10.35 -0.88
CA PHE A 323 5.51 -10.17 -2.29
C PHE A 323 4.02 -10.33 -2.53
N GLY A 324 3.49 -9.53 -3.45
CA GLY A 324 2.10 -9.51 -3.88
C GLY A 324 1.97 -9.66 -5.38
N ILE A 325 0.76 -9.97 -5.83
CA ILE A 325 0.39 -10.08 -7.24
C ILE A 325 -0.88 -9.28 -7.46
N LYS A 326 -0.94 -8.50 -8.55
CA LYS A 326 -2.16 -7.88 -9.08
C LYS A 326 -2.40 -8.41 -10.49
N ASP A 327 -3.66 -8.74 -10.76
CA ASP A 327 -4.14 -9.14 -12.08
C ASP A 327 -4.80 -7.95 -12.77
N TYR A 328 -4.33 -7.62 -13.97
CA TYR A 328 -4.84 -6.54 -14.78
C TYR A 328 -5.31 -7.04 -16.13
N GLU A 329 -6.43 -6.50 -16.60
CA GLU A 329 -7.00 -6.81 -17.90
C GLU A 329 -7.29 -5.52 -18.67
N TYR A 330 -6.83 -5.44 -19.91
CA TYR A 330 -7.01 -4.24 -20.74
C TYR A 330 -6.93 -4.55 -22.23
N LEU A 331 -7.42 -3.60 -23.01
CA LEU A 331 -7.31 -3.56 -24.45
C LEU A 331 -6.18 -2.61 -24.84
N LEU A 332 -5.26 -3.06 -25.67
CA LEU A 332 -4.27 -2.24 -26.34
C LEU A 332 -4.82 -1.81 -27.69
N GLU A 333 -4.65 -0.53 -27.99
CA GLU A 333 -5.06 0.10 -29.24
C GLU A 333 -3.80 0.35 -30.06
N LEU A 334 -3.71 -0.31 -31.22
CA LEU A 334 -2.53 -0.30 -32.08
C LEU A 334 -2.80 0.41 -33.41
N ASP A 335 -1.80 1.14 -33.90
CA ASP A 335 -1.81 1.67 -35.26
C ASP A 335 -1.47 0.60 -36.32
N LYS A 336 -1.44 1.02 -37.59
CA LYS A 336 -1.09 0.15 -38.73
C LYS A 336 0.30 -0.48 -38.62
N ASP A 337 1.22 0.18 -37.91
CA ASP A 337 2.64 -0.17 -37.81
C ASP A 337 2.95 -0.94 -36.50
N ASP A 338 1.91 -1.43 -35.82
CA ASP A 338 1.97 -2.21 -34.57
C ASP A 338 2.39 -1.40 -33.33
N ASN A 339 2.44 -0.06 -33.42
CA ASN A 339 2.72 0.78 -32.26
C ASN A 339 1.48 0.86 -31.37
N ILE A 340 1.68 0.69 -30.07
CA ILE A 340 0.70 1.03 -29.06
C ILE A 340 0.52 2.55 -29.08
N ILE A 341 -0.71 3.01 -29.34
CA ILE A 341 -1.10 4.43 -29.37
C ILE A 341 -2.13 4.79 -28.29
N GLY A 342 -2.62 3.78 -27.58
CA GLY A 342 -3.63 3.93 -26.55
C GLY A 342 -3.97 2.59 -25.90
N GLY A 343 -5.01 2.63 -25.09
CA GLY A 343 -5.54 1.44 -24.44
C GLY A 343 -6.59 1.76 -23.40
N THR A 344 -7.48 0.80 -23.22
CA THR A 344 -8.66 0.91 -22.37
C THR A 344 -8.69 -0.23 -21.36
N TRP A 345 -8.85 0.09 -20.07
CA TRP A 345 -8.98 -0.92 -19.03
C TRP A 345 -10.26 -1.73 -19.17
N SER A 346 -10.14 -3.03 -18.99
CA SER A 346 -11.27 -3.97 -18.86
C SER A 346 -11.48 -4.40 -17.41
N SER A 347 -10.42 -4.43 -16.59
CA SER A 347 -10.49 -4.66 -15.15
C SER A 347 -10.92 -3.40 -14.39
N TYR A 348 -11.62 -3.61 -13.25
CA TYR A 348 -11.86 -2.53 -12.28
C TYR A 348 -10.57 -2.16 -11.54
N GLU A 349 -9.79 -3.19 -11.17
CA GLU A 349 -8.44 -3.01 -10.65
C GLU A 349 -7.55 -2.42 -11.74
N ARG A 350 -6.87 -1.32 -11.43
CA ARG A 350 -5.87 -0.67 -12.25
C ARG A 350 -5.06 0.29 -11.37
N PRO A 351 -3.80 0.60 -11.71
CA PRO A 351 -3.03 1.59 -10.98
C PRO A 351 -3.57 3.01 -11.17
N ASP A 352 -3.62 3.81 -10.12
CA ASP A 352 -4.02 5.23 -10.21
C ASP A 352 -2.95 6.05 -10.93
N TYR A 353 -1.68 5.91 -10.52
CA TYR A 353 -0.52 6.49 -11.18
C TYR A 353 0.70 5.57 -11.06
N ALA A 354 1.64 5.76 -11.98
CA ALA A 354 2.95 5.11 -11.95
C ALA A 354 4.03 6.18 -12.02
N TRP A 355 5.10 6.02 -11.24
CA TRP A 355 6.14 7.03 -11.14
C TRP A 355 7.53 6.44 -10.97
N LEU A 356 8.51 7.24 -11.39
CA LEU A 356 9.94 6.96 -11.28
C LEU A 356 10.68 8.17 -10.71
N ARG A 357 11.73 7.88 -9.96
CA ARG A 357 12.67 8.89 -9.46
C ARG A 357 14.06 8.27 -9.37
N ASP A 358 15.07 8.93 -9.92
CA ASP A 358 16.47 8.54 -9.71
C ASP A 358 17.06 9.42 -8.61
N SER A 359 16.91 9.00 -7.35
CA SER A 359 17.39 9.80 -6.20
C SER A 359 18.45 9.10 -5.37
N ARG A 360 19.67 8.97 -5.92
CA ARG A 360 20.86 8.64 -5.14
C ARG A 360 21.60 9.89 -4.69
N LYS A 361 20.96 10.72 -3.85
CA LYS A 361 21.57 11.96 -3.34
C LYS A 361 21.80 11.89 -1.83
N TRP A 362 23.06 11.71 -1.44
CA TRP A 362 23.50 11.75 -0.03
C TRP A 362 23.68 13.21 0.43
N LYS A 363 22.59 13.91 0.71
CA LYS A 363 22.61 15.34 1.08
C LYS A 363 21.80 15.65 2.33
N GLY A 364 21.92 16.89 2.81
CA GLY A 364 21.20 17.36 3.99
C GLY A 364 21.59 16.65 5.29
N PRO A 365 20.70 16.63 6.30
CA PRO A 365 20.96 16.02 7.61
C PRO A 365 21.32 14.54 7.55
N PHE A 366 20.91 13.83 6.49
CA PHE A 366 21.15 12.41 6.29
C PHE A 366 22.42 12.09 5.50
N ALA A 367 23.20 13.07 5.03
CA ALA A 367 24.44 12.80 4.29
C ALA A 367 25.42 11.83 5.01
N PRO A 368 25.59 11.88 6.35
CA PRO A 368 26.41 10.92 7.09
C PRO A 368 25.91 9.46 7.04
N LEU A 369 24.65 9.21 6.66
CA LEU A 369 24.08 7.87 6.52
C LEU A 369 24.83 7.04 5.48
N LYS A 370 25.45 7.69 4.47
CA LYS A 370 26.27 7.04 3.44
C LYS A 370 27.31 6.09 4.03
N LYS A 371 27.93 6.47 5.15
CA LYS A 371 28.98 5.66 5.80
C LYS A 371 28.39 4.41 6.47
N ILE A 372 27.24 4.53 7.14
CA ILE A 372 26.52 3.39 7.73
C ILE A 372 26.08 2.44 6.62
N TYR A 373 25.44 2.97 5.57
CA TYR A 373 24.96 2.19 4.43
C TYR A 373 26.10 1.45 3.72
N THR A 374 27.21 2.15 3.42
CA THR A 374 28.37 1.54 2.75
C THR A 374 28.98 0.43 3.60
N ALA A 375 29.10 0.64 4.91
CA ALA A 375 29.60 -0.38 5.82
C ALA A 375 28.64 -1.56 5.94
N SER A 376 27.33 -1.32 5.81
CA SER A 376 26.29 -2.34 5.84
C SER A 376 26.34 -3.25 4.61
N THR A 377 26.45 -2.69 3.40
CA THR A 377 26.34 -3.46 2.14
C THR A 377 27.64 -4.13 1.71
N ARG A 378 28.81 -3.58 2.07
CA ARG A 378 30.13 -4.15 1.70
C ARG A 378 30.57 -5.37 2.53
N GLN A 379 29.75 -5.85 3.46
CA GLN A 379 30.10 -7.01 4.29
C GLN A 379 30.06 -8.31 3.48
N SER A 380 31.13 -9.11 3.54
CA SER A 380 31.16 -10.49 3.04
C SER A 380 30.38 -11.42 3.98
N GLY A 381 29.65 -12.39 3.39
CA GLY A 381 28.81 -13.33 4.14
C GLY A 381 27.50 -12.73 4.69
N PRO A 382 26.71 -13.52 5.46
CA PRO A 382 25.39 -13.16 5.96
C PRO A 382 25.35 -12.07 7.06
N GLY A 383 26.47 -11.37 7.32
CA GLY A 383 26.55 -10.36 8.38
C GLY A 383 26.52 -10.92 9.82
N ILE A 384 26.71 -12.24 9.96
CA ILE A 384 26.59 -12.98 11.24
C ILE A 384 27.60 -12.51 12.31
N ASN A 385 28.73 -11.94 11.91
CA ASN A 385 29.74 -11.43 12.84
C ASN A 385 29.31 -10.16 13.61
N ASN A 386 28.11 -9.62 13.34
CA ASN A 386 27.52 -8.44 14.00
C ASN A 386 26.08 -8.73 14.47
N ARG A 387 25.87 -9.86 15.16
CA ARG A 387 24.64 -10.15 15.92
C ARG A 387 24.34 -9.02 16.93
N PRO A 388 23.07 -8.81 17.34
CA PRO A 388 22.77 -7.91 18.45
C PRO A 388 23.66 -8.24 19.65
N TYR A 389 24.01 -7.25 20.48
CA TYR A 389 24.69 -7.54 21.74
C TYR A 389 23.90 -8.63 22.48
N ILE A 390 24.54 -9.76 22.81
CA ILE A 390 23.90 -10.80 23.63
C ILE A 390 23.98 -10.35 25.09
N ASP A 391 22.97 -10.70 25.89
CA ASP A 391 22.95 -10.44 27.34
C ASP A 391 24.31 -10.76 27.99
N GLY A 392 24.94 -9.72 28.55
CA GLY A 392 26.29 -9.78 29.13
C GLY A 392 27.37 -8.99 28.36
N GLU A 393 27.18 -8.75 27.06
CA GLU A 393 28.09 -7.91 26.26
C GLU A 393 27.82 -6.41 26.50
N LYS A 394 28.26 -5.86 27.64
CA LYS A 394 28.09 -4.42 27.93
C LYS A 394 28.92 -3.58 26.95
N PRO A 395 28.34 -2.55 26.29
CA PRO A 395 29.14 -1.60 25.51
C PRO A 395 30.16 -0.92 26.44
N LYS A 396 31.45 -1.04 26.12
CA LYS A 396 32.53 -0.40 26.89
C LYS A 396 32.46 1.11 26.67
N TRP A 397 32.18 1.85 27.75
CA TRP A 397 32.11 3.31 27.74
C TRP A 397 33.52 3.91 27.71
N PRO A 398 33.84 4.85 26.79
CA PRO A 398 35.11 5.56 26.84
C PRO A 398 35.20 6.37 28.14
N ALA A 399 36.38 6.37 28.79
CA ALA A 399 36.60 7.17 30.00
C ALA A 399 36.33 8.66 29.73
N ILE A 400 35.51 9.26 30.60
CA ILE A 400 34.89 10.61 30.52
C ILE A 400 35.90 11.76 30.32
N ALA A 401 37.20 11.55 30.55
CA ALA A 401 38.23 12.58 30.54
C ALA A 401 38.41 13.32 29.20
N ARG A 402 38.14 12.68 28.05
CA ARG A 402 38.31 13.32 26.73
C ARG A 402 37.21 14.32 26.35
N TYR A 403 36.05 14.31 27.01
CA TYR A 403 34.87 15.10 26.58
C TYR A 403 34.81 16.53 27.11
N LYS A 404 35.48 16.85 28.22
CA LYS A 404 35.49 18.22 28.80
C LYS A 404 36.10 19.27 27.86
N LYS A 405 36.96 18.86 26.92
CA LYS A 405 37.62 19.75 25.95
C LYS A 405 36.76 20.04 24.71
N TRP A 406 35.81 19.16 24.38
CA TRP A 406 34.95 19.29 23.18
C TRP A 406 33.68 20.11 23.47
N ALA A 407 33.11 20.00 24.67
CA ALA A 407 31.96 20.81 25.10
C ALA A 407 32.25 22.33 25.16
N LYS A 408 33.53 22.73 25.25
CA LYS A 408 33.97 24.14 25.17
C LYS A 408 34.07 24.67 23.74
N ARG A 409 33.95 23.82 22.72
CA ARG A 409 33.95 24.16 21.29
C ARG A 409 32.60 23.77 20.69
N ALA A 410 31.52 24.36 21.19
CA ALA A 410 30.27 24.34 20.44
C ALA A 410 30.51 25.01 19.08
N PRO A 411 30.11 24.41 17.94
CA PRO A 411 30.14 25.11 16.67
C PRO A 411 29.22 26.35 16.77
N PRO A 412 29.51 27.43 16.02
CA PRO A 412 28.70 28.63 16.06
C PRO A 412 27.25 28.26 15.74
N LYS A 413 26.31 28.87 16.47
CA LYS A 413 24.87 28.79 16.22
C LYS A 413 24.57 29.24 14.78
N LYS A 414 24.73 28.38 13.78
CA LYS A 414 24.08 28.58 12.49
C LYS A 414 22.64 28.15 12.68
N ASN A 415 21.75 29.14 12.70
CA ASN A 415 20.31 28.97 12.66
C ASN A 415 19.93 28.18 11.40
N TYR A 416 19.99 26.84 11.48
CA TYR A 416 19.14 26.02 10.62
C TYR A 416 17.73 26.16 11.17
N VAL A 417 17.04 27.18 10.69
CA VAL A 417 15.60 27.28 10.81
C VAL A 417 15.04 26.13 9.96
N TRP A 418 14.60 25.06 10.63
CA TRP A 418 13.63 24.15 10.04
C TRP A 418 12.46 25.01 9.54
N PRO A 419 12.03 24.90 8.27
CA PRO A 419 11.03 25.80 7.74
C PRO A 419 9.77 25.72 8.60
N ASN A 420 9.49 26.85 9.25
CA ASN A 420 8.29 27.09 10.02
C ASN A 420 7.08 26.70 9.15
N ILE A 421 6.16 25.93 9.72
CA ILE A 421 5.03 25.34 9.00
C ILE A 421 4.08 26.48 8.61
N THR A 422 4.30 27.02 7.43
CA THR A 422 3.31 27.83 6.69
C THR A 422 3.04 27.23 5.31
N LEU A 423 3.26 25.92 5.16
CA LEU A 423 3.09 25.19 3.91
C LEU A 423 2.05 24.06 3.96
N LEU A 424 1.12 24.10 4.93
CA LEU A 424 -0.21 23.47 4.79
C LEU A 424 -1.27 24.45 4.25
N ARG A 425 -0.89 25.70 3.95
CA ARG A 425 -1.80 26.76 3.51
C ARG A 425 -1.68 27.14 2.03
N LYS A 426 -0.72 26.55 1.29
CA LYS A 426 -0.56 26.78 -0.17
C LYS A 426 -1.18 25.70 -1.07
N TRP A 427 -1.59 24.55 -0.54
CA TRP A 427 -2.37 23.56 -1.30
C TRP A 427 -3.88 23.79 -1.24
N LYS A 428 -4.37 24.66 -0.33
CA LYS A 428 -5.79 25.02 -0.19
C LYS A 428 -6.23 26.29 -0.95
N LYS A 429 -5.37 26.89 -1.79
CA LYS A 429 -5.66 28.16 -2.49
C LYS A 429 -5.44 28.12 -4.01
N MET A 430 -5.80 27.01 -4.66
CA MET A 430 -6.32 27.10 -6.03
C MET A 430 -7.84 27.16 -5.96
N THR A 431 -8.38 28.34 -5.66
CA THR A 431 -9.77 28.64 -5.97
C THR A 431 -9.83 28.99 -7.45
N PHE A 432 -10.15 28.01 -8.30
CA PHE A 432 -10.63 28.31 -9.64
C PHE A 432 -12.04 28.92 -9.50
N LYS A 433 -12.23 30.11 -10.07
CA LYS A 433 -13.51 30.83 -10.02
C LYS A 433 -14.62 29.95 -10.63
N LYS A 434 -15.71 29.76 -9.89
CA LYS A 434 -16.98 29.24 -10.40
C LYS A 434 -17.48 30.14 -11.54
N GLY A 435 -17.61 29.59 -12.74
CA GLY A 435 -18.48 30.12 -13.80
C GLY A 435 -19.82 29.37 -13.81
N PRO A 436 -20.91 29.95 -14.34
CA PRO A 436 -22.24 29.35 -14.29
C PRO A 436 -22.43 28.23 -15.33
N ASN A 437 -23.18 27.19 -14.91
CA ASN A 437 -23.91 26.11 -15.62
C ASN A 437 -24.30 26.43 -17.10
N PRO A 438 -24.67 25.48 -18.02
CA PRO A 438 -25.17 24.10 -17.84
C PRO A 438 -24.95 23.08 -19.00
N PHE A 439 -24.80 21.77 -18.76
CA PHE A 439 -25.08 20.77 -19.82
C PHE A 439 -25.81 19.53 -19.31
N LYS A 440 -27.12 19.51 -19.62
CA LYS A 440 -27.95 18.33 -19.78
C LYS A 440 -27.29 17.41 -20.83
N LEU A 441 -27.07 16.14 -20.50
CA LEU A 441 -26.67 15.14 -21.47
C LEU A 441 -27.68 13.99 -21.51
N VAL A 442 -28.05 13.68 -22.75
CA VAL A 442 -29.10 12.77 -23.19
C VAL A 442 -28.57 11.34 -23.15
N TYR A 443 -29.36 10.44 -22.56
CA TYR A 443 -29.09 9.00 -22.49
C TYR A 443 -29.01 8.36 -23.88
N TYR A 444 -27.94 7.60 -24.15
CA TYR A 444 -27.91 6.59 -25.20
C TYR A 444 -28.23 5.21 -24.62
N LYS A 445 -29.34 4.62 -25.07
CA LYS A 445 -29.72 3.22 -24.86
C LYS A 445 -28.93 2.34 -25.84
N GLY A 446 -27.87 1.68 -25.38
CA GLY A 446 -27.14 0.66 -26.15
C GLY A 446 -26.56 -0.41 -25.22
N LYS A 447 -26.94 -1.67 -25.41
CA LYS A 447 -26.57 -2.81 -24.55
C LYS A 447 -25.15 -3.31 -24.88
N TRP A 448 -24.21 -3.13 -23.97
CA TRP A 448 -22.94 -3.87 -23.88
C TRP A 448 -22.95 -4.80 -22.66
N PRO A 449 -22.20 -5.93 -22.66
CA PRO A 449 -22.21 -6.88 -21.55
C PRO A 449 -21.54 -6.27 -20.32
N ASN A 450 -22.37 -5.74 -19.43
CA ASN A 450 -21.98 -5.12 -18.18
C ASN A 450 -21.33 -6.18 -17.24
N PRO A 451 -20.04 -6.04 -16.85
CA PRO A 451 -19.36 -6.97 -15.93
C PRO A 451 -20.02 -7.07 -14.55
N ILE A 452 -20.88 -6.11 -14.18
CA ILE A 452 -21.73 -6.18 -12.97
C ILE A 452 -22.69 -7.38 -13.02
N LYS A 453 -23.13 -7.84 -14.20
CA LYS A 453 -24.01 -9.02 -14.29
C LYS A 453 -23.29 -10.33 -13.97
N ALA A 454 -22.00 -10.47 -14.31
CA ALA A 454 -21.23 -11.67 -14.01
C ALA A 454 -20.85 -11.71 -12.52
N ASP A 455 -20.45 -10.57 -11.95
CA ASP A 455 -20.08 -10.42 -10.54
C ASP A 455 -21.29 -10.62 -9.60
N LEU A 456 -22.44 -10.03 -9.94
CA LEU A 456 -23.71 -10.30 -9.24
C LEU A 456 -24.20 -11.74 -9.44
N LYS A 457 -23.93 -12.36 -10.60
CA LYS A 457 -24.30 -13.74 -10.87
C LYS A 457 -23.45 -14.72 -10.06
N PHE A 458 -22.17 -14.44 -9.86
CA PHE A 458 -21.30 -15.23 -8.98
C PHE A 458 -21.79 -15.19 -7.53
N LEU A 459 -22.04 -13.99 -6.99
CA LEU A 459 -22.60 -13.86 -5.63
C LEU A 459 -23.96 -14.55 -5.51
N LYS A 460 -24.85 -14.39 -6.49
CA LYS A 460 -26.15 -15.09 -6.51
C LYS A 460 -25.99 -16.61 -6.54
N ILE A 461 -25.01 -17.13 -7.26
CA ILE A 461 -24.69 -18.58 -7.31
C ILE A 461 -24.17 -19.07 -5.96
N VAL A 462 -23.33 -18.28 -5.27
CA VAL A 462 -22.86 -18.57 -3.91
C VAL A 462 -24.01 -18.47 -2.90
N GLU A 463 -24.88 -17.46 -3.02
CA GLU A 463 -26.11 -17.31 -2.22
C GLU A 463 -27.07 -18.47 -2.40
N GLN A 464 -27.13 -19.08 -3.58
CA GLN A 464 -27.91 -20.27 -3.86
C GLN A 464 -27.23 -21.56 -3.34
N GLY A 465 -25.95 -21.51 -2.96
CA GLY A 465 -25.16 -22.68 -2.58
C GLY A 465 -24.84 -23.62 -3.75
N ASN A 466 -24.85 -23.09 -4.99
CA ASN A 466 -24.58 -23.89 -6.18
C ASN A 466 -23.06 -24.05 -6.38
N PHE A 467 -22.48 -24.99 -5.64
CA PHE A 467 -21.03 -25.28 -5.66
C PHE A 467 -20.50 -25.56 -7.06
N GLY A 468 -21.19 -26.36 -7.87
CA GLY A 468 -20.73 -26.72 -9.22
C GLY A 468 -20.67 -25.51 -10.15
N ALA A 469 -21.66 -24.63 -10.09
CA ALA A 469 -21.65 -23.39 -10.86
C ALA A 469 -20.62 -22.38 -10.33
N ALA A 470 -20.47 -22.26 -9.00
CA ALA A 470 -19.46 -21.39 -8.38
C ALA A 470 -18.05 -21.81 -8.78
N LYS A 471 -17.73 -23.11 -8.71
CA LYS A 471 -16.44 -23.66 -9.14
C LYS A 471 -16.19 -23.40 -10.62
N LYS A 472 -17.15 -23.68 -11.51
CA LYS A 472 -17.01 -23.37 -12.94
C LYS A 472 -16.77 -21.89 -13.21
N MET A 473 -17.40 -21.00 -12.43
CA MET A 473 -17.18 -19.57 -12.53
C MET A 473 -15.79 -19.15 -12.04
N ILE A 474 -15.33 -19.68 -10.91
CA ILE A 474 -13.98 -19.45 -10.40
C ILE A 474 -12.93 -19.96 -11.39
N ASP A 475 -13.10 -21.18 -11.90
CA ASP A 475 -12.24 -21.78 -12.93
C ASP A 475 -12.25 -20.96 -14.24
N ALA A 476 -13.33 -20.22 -14.50
CA ALA A 476 -13.47 -19.28 -15.63
C ALA A 476 -13.02 -17.83 -15.31
N GLY A 477 -12.40 -17.60 -14.14
CA GLY A 477 -11.85 -16.32 -13.73
C GLY A 477 -12.84 -15.36 -13.05
N ALA A 478 -13.94 -15.85 -12.49
CA ALA A 478 -14.87 -15.01 -11.74
C ALA A 478 -14.15 -14.35 -10.55
N ARG A 479 -14.42 -13.06 -10.35
CA ARG A 479 -13.85 -12.29 -9.24
C ARG A 479 -14.39 -12.81 -7.92
N ILE A 480 -13.50 -13.23 -7.03
CA ILE A 480 -13.86 -13.94 -5.79
C ILE A 480 -14.24 -12.97 -4.66
N ASN A 481 -13.59 -11.80 -4.63
CA ASN A 481 -13.73 -10.79 -3.56
C ASN A 481 -14.79 -9.72 -3.86
N VAL A 482 -15.72 -10.01 -4.77
CA VAL A 482 -16.89 -9.17 -4.98
C VAL A 482 -17.79 -9.18 -3.75
N VAL A 483 -18.50 -8.08 -3.53
CA VAL A 483 -19.37 -7.90 -2.36
C VAL A 483 -20.81 -7.58 -2.76
N THR A 484 -21.78 -8.00 -1.96
CA THR A 484 -23.19 -7.59 -2.12
C THR A 484 -23.38 -6.13 -1.68
N LYS A 485 -24.59 -5.59 -1.89
CA LYS A 485 -24.99 -4.27 -1.37
C LYS A 485 -24.82 -4.13 0.15
N ASP A 486 -24.91 -5.24 0.89
CA ASP A 486 -24.69 -5.30 2.34
C ASP A 486 -23.21 -5.49 2.71
N LYS A 487 -22.27 -5.21 1.79
CA LYS A 487 -20.83 -5.47 1.91
C LYS A 487 -20.47 -6.94 2.23
N ARG A 488 -21.36 -7.89 1.94
CA ARG A 488 -21.04 -9.32 2.17
C ARG A 488 -20.24 -9.87 1.00
N ASN A 489 -19.02 -10.30 1.25
CA ASN A 489 -18.27 -11.06 0.25
C ASN A 489 -18.79 -12.50 0.13
N ALA A 490 -18.36 -13.21 -0.92
CA ALA A 490 -18.74 -14.60 -1.15
C ALA A 490 -18.45 -15.51 0.07
N LEU A 491 -17.33 -15.26 0.76
CA LEU A 491 -16.93 -16.02 1.94
C LEU A 491 -17.91 -15.83 3.11
N SER A 492 -18.35 -14.60 3.37
CA SER A 492 -19.35 -14.27 4.39
C SER A 492 -20.71 -14.90 4.10
N ILE A 493 -21.09 -14.96 2.82
CA ILE A 493 -22.34 -15.60 2.38
C ILE A 493 -22.25 -17.12 2.62
N ALA A 494 -21.19 -17.77 2.15
CA ALA A 494 -20.96 -19.20 2.34
C ALA A 494 -20.88 -19.57 3.83
N ALA A 495 -20.18 -18.77 4.62
CA ALA A 495 -20.06 -18.90 6.08
C ALA A 495 -21.44 -18.80 6.77
N GLY A 496 -22.24 -17.79 6.41
CA GLY A 496 -23.59 -17.61 6.94
C GLY A 496 -24.54 -18.75 6.58
N ARG A 497 -24.35 -19.38 5.42
CA ARG A 497 -25.10 -20.56 4.95
C ARG A 497 -24.62 -21.89 5.55
N ARG A 498 -23.49 -21.87 6.27
CA ARG A 498 -22.79 -23.06 6.77
C ARG A 498 -22.46 -24.07 5.65
N ASP A 499 -22.04 -23.55 4.49
CA ASP A 499 -21.58 -24.34 3.34
C ASP A 499 -20.06 -24.53 3.41
N ASP A 500 -19.62 -25.58 4.09
CA ASP A 500 -18.20 -25.88 4.33
C ASP A 500 -17.43 -26.11 3.03
N ARG A 501 -18.06 -26.74 2.03
CA ARG A 501 -17.42 -26.96 0.73
C ARG A 501 -17.17 -25.64 0.00
N MET A 502 -18.15 -24.74 0.00
CA MET A 502 -18.01 -23.42 -0.63
C MET A 502 -16.97 -22.56 0.11
N VAL A 503 -16.96 -22.57 1.44
CA VAL A 503 -15.95 -21.87 2.25
C VAL A 503 -14.54 -22.32 1.87
N LYS A 504 -14.30 -23.64 1.83
CA LYS A 504 -13.00 -24.19 1.43
C LYS A 504 -12.58 -23.79 0.01
N LEU A 505 -13.51 -23.85 -0.94
CA LEU A 505 -13.27 -23.45 -2.33
C LEU A 505 -12.88 -21.97 -2.44
N LEU A 506 -13.59 -21.10 -1.73
CA LEU A 506 -13.35 -19.67 -1.74
C LEU A 506 -12.00 -19.32 -1.09
N LEU A 507 -11.70 -19.89 0.09
CA LEU A 507 -10.41 -19.68 0.77
C LEU A 507 -9.22 -20.16 -0.07
N ALA A 508 -9.35 -21.34 -0.70
CA ALA A 508 -8.29 -21.89 -1.56
C ALA A 508 -7.99 -21.02 -2.79
N ASN A 509 -8.91 -20.13 -3.17
CA ASN A 509 -8.76 -19.22 -4.29
C ASN A 509 -8.64 -17.75 -3.84
N GLY A 510 -8.20 -17.50 -2.60
CA GLY A 510 -7.84 -16.15 -2.15
C GLY A 510 -9.01 -15.26 -1.73
N ALA A 511 -10.12 -15.85 -1.27
CA ALA A 511 -11.21 -15.07 -0.70
C ALA A 511 -10.76 -14.30 0.56
N GLU A 512 -11.07 -13.00 0.59
CA GLU A 512 -10.74 -12.08 1.67
C GLU A 512 -11.46 -12.49 2.98
N PHE A 513 -10.72 -12.59 4.07
CA PHE A 513 -11.18 -13.12 5.36
C PHE A 513 -10.82 -12.22 6.56
N SER A 514 -10.05 -11.15 6.32
CA SER A 514 -9.48 -10.25 7.34
C SER A 514 -10.43 -9.10 7.72
N ILE A 515 -9.88 -7.99 8.21
CA ILE A 515 -10.63 -6.78 8.55
C ILE A 515 -11.36 -6.19 7.34
N GLU A 516 -10.78 -6.34 6.13
CA GLU A 516 -11.39 -5.87 4.89
C GLU A 516 -12.63 -6.68 4.47
N ALA A 517 -12.89 -7.83 5.12
CA ALA A 517 -14.04 -8.69 4.84
C ALA A 517 -15.29 -8.35 5.68
N GLN A 518 -15.32 -7.20 6.37
CA GLN A 518 -16.46 -6.83 7.23
C GLN A 518 -17.72 -6.50 6.42
N ASP A 519 -18.84 -7.15 6.78
CA ASP A 519 -20.15 -6.79 6.23
C ASP A 519 -20.66 -5.42 6.73
N ALA A 520 -21.80 -4.95 6.23
CA ALA A 520 -22.34 -3.64 6.58
C ALA A 520 -22.63 -3.45 8.08
N LYS A 521 -22.60 -4.53 8.88
CA LYS A 521 -22.73 -4.47 10.35
C LYS A 521 -21.38 -4.59 11.07
N GLY A 522 -20.25 -4.55 10.35
CA GLY A 522 -18.90 -4.69 10.89
C GLY A 522 -18.52 -6.14 11.20
N ARG A 523 -19.22 -7.14 10.66
CA ARG A 523 -18.97 -8.55 11.02
C ARG A 523 -18.03 -9.20 10.01
N THR A 524 -16.98 -9.86 10.50
CA THR A 524 -16.09 -10.70 9.67
C THR A 524 -16.80 -12.00 9.24
N PRO A 525 -16.30 -12.73 8.22
CA PRO A 525 -16.89 -14.00 7.80
C PRO A 525 -17.02 -15.01 8.95
N LEU A 526 -16.06 -15.04 9.88
CA LEU A 526 -16.10 -15.90 11.06
C LEU A 526 -17.22 -15.49 12.04
N MET A 527 -17.41 -14.20 12.27
CA MET A 527 -18.55 -13.70 13.06
C MET A 527 -19.89 -14.02 12.38
N VAL A 528 -19.96 -13.93 11.04
CA VAL A 528 -21.17 -14.29 10.29
C VAL A 528 -21.47 -15.79 10.41
N ALA A 529 -20.46 -16.67 10.37
CA ALA A 529 -20.63 -18.10 10.61
C ALA A 529 -21.21 -18.39 12.00
N LEU A 530 -20.63 -17.79 13.03
CA LEU A 530 -21.03 -18.02 14.43
C LEU A 530 -22.41 -17.41 14.74
N LYS A 531 -22.76 -16.27 14.13
CA LYS A 531 -24.08 -15.66 14.29
C LYS A 531 -25.19 -16.43 13.56
N SER A 532 -24.86 -17.26 12.57
CA SER A 532 -25.88 -17.88 11.73
C SER A 532 -26.83 -18.77 12.54
N ARG A 533 -28.11 -18.79 12.11
CA ARG A 533 -29.19 -19.49 12.79
C ARG A 533 -28.95 -21.01 12.76
N GLY A 534 -29.25 -21.70 13.87
CA GLY A 534 -29.16 -23.17 13.99
C GLY A 534 -28.22 -23.67 15.09
N LYS A 535 -28.48 -24.88 15.60
CA LYS A 535 -27.66 -25.55 16.63
C LYS A 535 -26.24 -25.84 16.12
N ALA A 536 -25.26 -25.97 17.01
CA ALA A 536 -23.90 -26.38 16.64
C ALA A 536 -23.96 -27.71 15.86
N ASN A 537 -23.16 -27.84 14.79
CA ASN A 537 -23.06 -29.06 14.02
C ASN A 537 -21.67 -29.16 13.35
N ASN A 538 -21.37 -30.33 12.79
CA ASN A 538 -20.06 -30.63 12.20
C ASN A 538 -19.67 -29.68 11.05
N ARG A 539 -20.64 -29.14 10.29
CA ARG A 539 -20.37 -28.18 9.21
C ARG A 539 -19.89 -26.84 9.76
N LEU A 540 -20.57 -26.31 10.79
CA LEU A 540 -20.11 -25.09 11.45
C LEU A 540 -18.72 -25.30 12.07
N LEU A 541 -18.48 -26.44 12.73
CA LEU A 541 -17.18 -26.76 13.30
C LEU A 541 -16.06 -26.78 12.24
N LYS A 542 -16.32 -27.36 11.07
CA LYS A 542 -15.37 -27.33 9.93
C LYS A 542 -15.09 -25.92 9.44
N ILE A 543 -16.14 -25.11 9.24
CA ILE A 543 -15.98 -23.72 8.79
C ILE A 543 -15.18 -22.90 9.79
N VAL A 544 -15.43 -23.06 11.09
CA VAL A 544 -14.66 -22.36 12.12
C VAL A 544 -13.19 -22.82 12.08
N LYS A 545 -12.91 -24.12 11.92
CA LYS A 545 -11.54 -24.62 11.76
C LYS A 545 -10.83 -24.05 10.52
N GLU A 546 -11.52 -24.02 9.37
CA GLU A 546 -10.99 -23.49 8.11
C GLU A 546 -10.78 -21.97 8.16
N LEU A 547 -11.69 -21.22 8.78
CA LEU A 547 -11.52 -19.79 8.96
C LEU A 547 -10.44 -19.47 9.98
N ILE A 548 -10.28 -20.24 11.06
CA ILE A 548 -9.19 -20.04 12.02
C ILE A 548 -7.83 -20.37 11.40
N SER A 549 -7.73 -21.40 10.54
CA SER A 549 -6.45 -21.83 9.96
C SER A 549 -5.82 -20.77 9.05
N VAL A 550 -6.61 -19.87 8.46
CA VAL A 550 -6.11 -18.75 7.65
C VAL A 550 -5.67 -17.54 8.48
N GLY A 551 -5.84 -17.56 9.81
CA GLY A 551 -5.33 -16.54 10.74
C GLY A 551 -6.08 -15.20 10.79
N PRO A 552 -7.42 -15.21 10.91
CA PRO A 552 -8.24 -13.99 10.95
C PRO A 552 -7.97 -13.23 12.24
N ALA A 553 -8.09 -11.91 12.17
CA ALA A 553 -8.05 -11.05 13.35
C ALA A 553 -9.29 -11.31 14.22
N LEU A 554 -9.09 -11.89 15.40
CA LEU A 554 -10.15 -12.27 16.35
C LEU A 554 -10.58 -11.08 17.23
N GLU A 555 -9.74 -10.05 17.29
CA GLU A 555 -9.89 -8.82 18.05
C GLU A 555 -10.84 -7.80 17.41
N ILE A 556 -11.18 -7.97 16.13
CA ILE A 556 -12.09 -7.08 15.40
C ILE A 556 -13.44 -7.01 16.12
N LYS A 557 -14.01 -5.81 16.18
CA LYS A 557 -15.35 -5.57 16.73
C LYS A 557 -16.31 -5.17 15.61
N ASP A 558 -17.54 -5.65 15.72
CA ASP A 558 -18.63 -5.22 14.86
C ASP A 558 -19.19 -3.86 15.30
N ASN A 559 -20.19 -3.35 14.57
CA ASN A 559 -20.79 -2.04 14.85
C ASN A 559 -21.57 -1.98 16.18
N GLN A 560 -21.73 -3.11 16.87
CA GLN A 560 -22.30 -3.21 18.21
C GLN A 560 -21.21 -3.39 19.28
N GLY A 561 -19.92 -3.35 18.91
CA GLY A 561 -18.79 -3.56 19.81
C GLY A 561 -18.48 -5.03 20.10
N ASN A 562 -19.15 -5.97 19.44
CA ASN A 562 -18.99 -7.40 19.68
C ASN A 562 -17.85 -7.97 18.85
N ASN A 563 -16.95 -8.72 19.48
CA ASN A 563 -15.89 -9.45 18.79
C ASN A 563 -16.29 -10.91 18.52
N VAL A 564 -15.40 -11.69 17.92
CA VAL A 564 -15.69 -13.09 17.56
C VAL A 564 -15.98 -13.97 18.79
N LEU A 565 -15.36 -13.69 19.94
CA LEU A 565 -15.59 -14.43 21.18
C LEU A 565 -17.01 -14.23 21.72
N PHE A 566 -17.55 -13.02 21.61
CA PHE A 566 -18.95 -12.74 21.95
C PHE A 566 -19.90 -13.66 21.15
N TYR A 567 -19.67 -13.78 19.84
CA TYR A 567 -20.49 -14.66 19.00
C TYR A 567 -20.28 -16.15 19.28
N ALA A 568 -19.10 -16.53 19.77
CA ALA A 568 -18.75 -17.89 20.11
C ALA A 568 -19.29 -18.34 21.48
N GLU A 569 -19.63 -17.41 22.38
CA GLU A 569 -19.98 -17.68 23.78
C GLU A 569 -21.12 -18.70 23.93
N LYS A 570 -22.14 -18.63 23.08
CA LYS A 570 -23.25 -19.59 23.05
C LYS A 570 -22.83 -21.05 22.78
N TYR A 571 -21.57 -21.29 22.38
CA TYR A 571 -20.99 -22.61 22.14
C TYR A 571 -20.04 -23.07 23.26
N ASN A 572 -19.84 -22.26 24.31
CA ASN A 572 -18.91 -22.57 25.41
C ASN A 572 -19.29 -23.83 26.20
N ASN A 573 -20.56 -24.23 26.20
CA ASN A 573 -21.02 -25.44 26.89
C ASN A 573 -21.04 -26.70 25.99
N SER A 574 -20.42 -26.64 24.80
CA SER A 574 -20.30 -27.82 23.92
C SER A 574 -19.15 -28.74 24.37
N PRO A 575 -19.18 -30.05 24.06
CA PRO A 575 -18.06 -30.96 24.33
C PRO A 575 -16.73 -30.42 23.79
N LEU A 576 -15.62 -30.64 24.51
CA LEU A 576 -14.34 -29.96 24.27
C LEU A 576 -13.83 -30.05 22.82
N ASP A 577 -14.01 -31.22 22.19
CA ASP A 577 -13.63 -31.52 20.80
C ASP A 577 -14.41 -30.74 19.73
N SER A 578 -15.57 -30.22 20.12
CA SER A 578 -16.51 -29.44 19.30
C SER A 578 -16.76 -28.05 19.88
N ASN A 579 -16.04 -27.68 20.95
CA ASN A 579 -16.19 -26.42 21.65
C ASN A 579 -15.52 -25.28 20.90
N MET A 580 -16.27 -24.67 20.00
CA MET A 580 -15.79 -23.56 19.16
C MET A 580 -15.35 -22.35 19.98
N TYR A 581 -15.97 -22.10 21.15
CA TYR A 581 -15.54 -21.01 22.04
C TYR A 581 -14.14 -21.27 22.57
N GLN A 582 -13.88 -22.47 23.12
CA GLN A 582 -12.56 -22.83 23.60
C GLN A 582 -11.54 -22.88 22.47
N MET A 583 -11.91 -23.38 21.29
CA MET A 583 -11.04 -23.38 20.10
C MET A 583 -10.64 -21.95 19.67
N ILE A 584 -11.57 -21.00 19.63
CA ILE A 584 -11.29 -19.60 19.30
C ILE A 584 -10.50 -18.91 20.43
N LYS A 585 -10.82 -19.20 21.69
CA LYS A 585 -10.16 -18.61 22.88
C LYS A 585 -8.73 -19.11 23.07
N SER A 586 -8.50 -20.40 22.82
CA SER A 586 -7.20 -21.06 22.89
C SER A 586 -6.38 -20.92 21.61
N TYR A 587 -6.98 -20.40 20.53
CA TYR A 587 -6.25 -20.03 19.34
C TYR A 587 -5.24 -18.93 19.71
N LYS A 588 -4.03 -19.39 20.00
CA LYS A 588 -2.85 -18.55 20.02
C LYS A 588 -2.45 -18.40 18.56
N ARG A 589 -2.28 -17.16 18.12
CA ARG A 589 -1.58 -16.93 16.86
C ARG A 589 -0.25 -17.66 17.01
N ILE A 590 0.18 -18.40 16.00
CA ILE A 590 1.52 -19.03 15.97
C ILE A 590 2.65 -17.95 15.96
N TRP A 591 2.27 -16.68 16.11
CA TRP A 591 3.09 -15.48 16.06
C TRP A 591 2.94 -14.60 17.33
N ASP A 592 2.41 -15.15 18.44
CA ASP A 592 2.40 -14.50 19.76
C ASP A 592 3.76 -14.57 20.47
#